data_AF-A0AA90KPH0-F1
#
_entry.id   AF-A0AA90KPH0-F1
#
_cell.length_a   1.000
_cell.length_b   1.000
_cell.length_c   1.000
_cell.angle_alpha   90.00
_cell.angle_beta   90.00
_cell.angle_gamma   90.00
#
_symmetry.space_group_name_H-M   'P 1'
#
loop_
_entity.id
_entity.type
_entity.pdbx_description
1 polymer ?
#
loop_
_entity_poly.entity_id
_entity_poly.type
_entity_poly.pdbx_seq_one_letter_code
_entity_poly.pdbx_strand_id
1 'polypeptide(L)'
;HVSVSCFYDWLKRGVSKRTIQRNQQTILVKIAHEETRQSYGYIRLTKYLQAQGIKMSMYAVRQIKALNHLYCKRHKRFKRTTNSDHNRAIYE
;
A
#
# COMPACT_ATOMS: atom_id res chain seq x y z
N HIS A 1 39.02 -12.49 -8.08
CA HIS A 1 39.10 -13.62 -7.13
C HIS A 1 38.54 -13.16 -5.79
N VAL A 2 37.58 -13.87 -5.19
CA VAL A 2 37.11 -13.57 -3.82
C VAL A 2 37.94 -14.41 -2.86
N SER A 3 38.46 -13.83 -1.77
CA SER A 3 39.19 -14.62 -0.78
C SER A 3 38.26 -15.58 -0.04
N VAL A 4 38.81 -16.69 0.46
CA VAL A 4 38.05 -17.70 1.22
C VAL A 4 37.39 -17.08 2.46
N SER A 5 38.07 -16.13 3.11
CA SER A 5 37.51 -15.36 4.24
C SER A 5 36.31 -14.52 3.83
N CYS A 6 36.41 -13.75 2.75
CA CYS A 6 35.29 -12.95 2.23
C CYS A 6 34.08 -13.80 1.83
N PHE A 7 34.31 -15.00 1.29
CA PHE A 7 33.25 -15.94 0.94
C PHE A 7 32.47 -16.38 2.19
N TYR A 8 33.16 -16.81 3.25
CA TYR A 8 32.49 -17.24 4.48
C TYR A 8 31.92 -16.08 5.30
N ASP A 9 32.51 -14.88 5.24
CA ASP A 9 31.96 -13.68 5.88
C ASP A 9 30.64 -13.28 5.22
N TRP A 10 30.56 -13.32 3.89
CA TRP A 10 29.30 -13.08 3.18
C TRP A 10 28.24 -14.12 3.53
N LEU A 11 28.63 -15.40 3.56
CA LEU A 11 27.72 -16.50 3.91
C LEU A 11 27.13 -16.34 5.32
N LYS A 12 27.93 -15.87 6.28
CA LYS A 12 27.50 -15.69 7.68
C LYS A 12 26.76 -14.38 7.95
N ARG A 13 26.76 -13.42 7.02
CA ARG A 13 26.11 -12.12 7.23
C ARG A 13 24.59 -12.29 7.32
N GLY A 14 24.04 -11.93 8.47
CA GLY A 14 22.60 -11.81 8.67
C GLY A 14 21.98 -10.60 7.94
N VAL A 15 20.69 -10.39 8.18
CA VAL A 15 19.96 -9.24 7.62
C VAL A 15 20.57 -7.91 8.04
N SER A 16 20.76 -7.02 7.08
CA SER A 16 21.31 -5.70 7.36
C SER A 16 20.35 -4.85 8.21
N LYS A 17 20.88 -3.93 9.02
CA LYS A 17 20.07 -2.95 9.78
C LYS A 17 19.09 -2.19 8.87
N ARG A 18 19.53 -1.85 7.65
CA ARG A 18 18.70 -1.18 6.64
C ARG A 18 17.52 -2.04 6.19
N THR A 19 17.74 -3.34 6.01
CA THR A 19 16.69 -4.30 5.65
C THR A 19 15.66 -4.40 6.78
N ILE A 20 16.11 -4.51 8.03
CA ILE A 20 15.23 -4.57 9.21
C ILE A 20 14.38 -3.30 9.29
N GLN A 21 15.00 -2.11 9.20
CA GLN A 21 14.27 -0.84 9.23
C GLN A 21 13.24 -0.74 8.10
N ARG A 22 13.59 -1.18 6.88
CA ARG A 22 12.67 -1.16 5.74
C ARG A 22 11.51 -2.14 5.92
N ASN A 23 11.74 -3.29 6.54
CA ASN A 23 10.69 -4.23 6.90
C ASN A 23 9.73 -3.63 7.94
N GLN A 24 10.27 -3.00 8.99
CA GLN A 24 9.47 -2.28 9.99
C GLN A 24 8.60 -1.19 9.36
N GLN A 25 9.18 -0.34 8.50
CA GLN A 25 8.44 0.68 7.76
C GLN A 25 7.34 0.08 6.88
N THR A 26 7.61 -1.07 6.25
CA THR A 26 6.64 -1.76 5.41
C THR A 26 5.45 -2.25 6.23
N ILE A 27 5.70 -2.81 7.41
CA ILE A 27 4.65 -3.26 8.35
C ILE A 27 3.79 -2.08 8.78
N LEU A 28 4.39 -0.96 9.22
CA LEU A 28 3.66 0.23 9.64
C LEU A 28 2.76 0.80 8.53
N VAL A 29 3.26 0.84 7.29
CA VAL A 29 2.47 1.30 6.14
C VAL A 29 1.30 0.36 5.83
N LYS A 30 1.48 -0.96 5.98
CA LYS A 30 0.40 -1.95 5.78
C LYS A 30 -0.70 -1.78 6.84
N ILE A 31 -0.33 -1.68 8.11
CA ILE A 31 -1.27 -1.46 9.22
C ILE A 31 -2.07 -0.17 8.98
N ALA A 32 -1.40 0.96 8.75
CA ALA A 32 -2.08 2.23 8.49
C ALA A 32 -2.98 2.18 7.24
N HIS A 33 -2.60 1.40 6.22
CA HIS A 33 -3.44 1.22 5.03
C HIS A 33 -4.72 0.46 5.33
N GLU A 34 -4.65 -0.56 6.19
CA GLU A 34 -5.81 -1.34 6.64
C GLU A 34 -6.70 -0.53 7.58
N GLU A 35 -6.14 0.18 8.57
CA GLU A 35 -6.86 1.07 9.50
C GLU A 35 -7.65 2.15 8.76
N THR A 36 -7.07 2.71 7.71
CA THR A 36 -7.75 3.70 6.85
C THR A 36 -8.73 3.07 5.84
N ARG A 37 -9.08 1.79 6.02
CA ARG A 37 -9.96 1.00 5.14
C ARG A 37 -9.54 1.10 3.67
N GLN A 38 -8.24 1.09 3.44
CA GLN A 38 -7.60 1.20 2.13
C GLN A 38 -8.04 2.44 1.34
N SER A 39 -8.56 3.48 1.99
CA SER A 39 -9.10 4.65 1.30
C SER A 39 -8.03 5.69 0.97
N TYR A 40 -6.88 5.64 1.65
CA TYR A 40 -5.89 6.72 1.60
C TYR A 40 -4.78 6.44 0.57
N GLY A 41 -4.57 7.42 -0.31
CA GLY A 41 -3.38 7.53 -1.16
C GLY A 41 -2.13 7.84 -0.34
N TYR A 42 -0.94 7.74 -0.94
CA TYR A 42 0.33 7.88 -0.21
C TYR A 42 0.47 9.24 0.50
N ILE A 43 -0.06 10.33 -0.07
CA ILE A 43 -0.04 11.68 0.54
C ILE A 43 -0.83 11.69 1.85
N ARG A 44 -2.11 11.27 1.80
CA ARG A 44 -3.00 11.22 2.97
C ARG A 44 -2.49 10.21 4.01
N LEU A 45 -1.98 9.07 3.54
CA LEU A 45 -1.41 8.05 4.40
C LEU A 45 -0.15 8.54 5.13
N THR A 46 0.70 9.34 4.46
CA THR A 46 1.87 9.95 5.11
C THR A 46 1.46 10.91 6.22
N LYS A 47 0.45 11.76 5.96
CA LYS A 47 -0.10 12.66 6.99
C LYS A 47 -0.70 11.88 8.17
N TYR A 48 -1.39 10.78 7.89
CA TYR A 48 -1.94 9.89 8.92
C TYR A 48 -0.82 9.30 9.79
N LEU A 49 0.23 8.75 9.17
CA LEU A 49 1.40 8.23 9.90
C LEU A 49 2.09 9.31 10.74
N GLN A 50 2.24 10.53 10.21
CA GLN A 50 2.83 11.65 10.94
C GLN A 50 1.98 12.07 12.14
N ALA A 51 0.64 12.05 12.03
CA ALA A 51 -0.27 12.32 13.14
C ALA A 51 -0.17 11.27 14.26
N GLN A 52 0.21 10.03 13.91
CA GLN A 52 0.52 8.96 14.87
C GLN A 52 1.97 9.03 15.41
N GLY A 53 2.72 10.10 15.12
CA GLY A 53 4.11 10.28 15.54
C GLY A 53 5.15 9.52 14.70
N ILE A 54 4.74 8.81 13.64
CA ILE A 54 5.63 8.04 12.77
C ILE A 54 6.19 8.95 11.68
N LYS A 55 7.48 9.28 11.79
CA LYS A 55 8.19 10.11 10.80
C LYS A 55 8.61 9.27 9.59
N MET A 56 7.92 9.45 8.46
CA MET A 56 8.27 8.85 7.17
C MET A 56 8.16 9.87 6.04
N SER A 57 9.02 9.74 5.02
CA SER A 57 8.94 10.58 3.83
C SER A 57 7.82 10.12 2.90
N MET A 58 7.19 11.06 2.20
CA MET A 58 6.15 10.74 1.22
C MET A 58 6.65 9.78 0.13
N TYR A 59 7.91 9.94 -0.29
CA TYR A 59 8.54 9.05 -1.26
C TYR A 59 8.69 7.62 -0.74
N ALA A 60 9.10 7.44 0.52
CA ALA A 60 9.21 6.12 1.13
C ALA A 60 7.85 5.41 1.18
N VAL A 61 6.80 6.11 1.61
CA VAL A 61 5.43 5.58 1.63
C VAL A 61 4.97 5.21 0.22
N ARG A 62 5.23 6.07 -0.78
CA ARG A 62 4.91 5.80 -2.19
C ARG A 62 5.59 4.52 -2.69
N GLN A 63 6.89 4.37 -2.45
CA GLN A 63 7.67 3.20 -2.86
C GLN A 63 7.19 1.93 -2.17
N ILE A 64 6.93 1.99 -0.87
CA ILE A 64 6.42 0.83 -0.11
C ILE A 64 5.05 0.41 -0.66
N LYS A 65 4.13 1.35 -0.91
CA LYS A 65 2.83 1.02 -1.51
C LYS A 65 2.98 0.37 -2.89
N ALA A 66 3.85 0.92 -3.74
CA ALA A 66 4.09 0.38 -5.09
C ALA A 66 4.67 -1.04 -5.04
N LEU A 67 5.71 -1.27 -4.24
CA LEU A 67 6.38 -2.57 -4.10
C LEU A 67 5.50 -3.65 -3.47
N ASN A 68 4.54 -3.25 -2.62
CA ASN A 68 3.63 -4.17 -1.95
C ASN A 68 2.24 -4.23 -2.62
N HIS A 69 2.07 -3.64 -3.81
CA HIS A 69 0.81 -3.62 -4.54
C HIS A 69 -0.39 -3.09 -3.71
N LEU A 70 -0.13 -2.12 -2.83
CA LEU A 70 -1.15 -1.51 -1.96
C LEU A 70 -1.87 -0.39 -2.71
N TYR A 71 -3.07 -0.68 -3.20
CA TYR A 71 -3.89 0.29 -3.94
C TYR A 71 -5.05 0.82 -3.11
N CYS A 72 -5.49 2.04 -3.42
CA CYS A 72 -6.68 2.56 -2.78
C CYS A 72 -7.93 1.83 -3.29
N LYS A 73 -8.85 1.50 -2.37
CA LYS A 73 -10.15 0.93 -2.72
C LYS A 73 -10.92 1.92 -3.60
N ARG A 74 -11.42 1.44 -4.74
CA ARG A 74 -12.27 2.21 -5.66
C ARG A 74 -13.72 1.81 -5.44
N HIS A 75 -14.63 2.78 -5.48
CA HIS A 75 -16.06 2.47 -5.49
C HIS A 75 -16.44 1.84 -6.84
N LYS A 76 -17.28 0.81 -6.81
CA LYS A 76 -17.82 0.18 -8.03
C LYS A 76 -18.80 1.16 -8.68
N ARG A 77 -18.69 1.38 -9.99
CA ARG A 77 -19.68 2.20 -10.71
C ARG A 77 -21.08 1.59 -10.55
N PHE A 78 -22.06 2.43 -10.24
CA PHE A 78 -23.47 2.02 -10.22
C PHE A 78 -23.88 1.55 -11.62
N LYS A 79 -24.59 0.43 -11.70
CA LYS A 79 -25.15 -0.09 -12.96
C LYS A 79 -26.66 0.09 -12.93
N ARG A 80 -27.22 0.82 -13.90
CA ARG A 80 -28.68 0.91 -14.08
C ARG A 80 -29.16 -0.39 -14.70
N THR A 81 -30.01 -1.12 -13.99
CA THR A 81 -30.59 -2.40 -14.45
C THR A 81 -31.98 -2.22 -15.04
N THR A 82 -32.65 -1.11 -14.75
CA THR A 82 -33.95 -0.77 -15.34
C THR A 82 -33.75 -0.23 -16.75
N ASN A 83 -34.31 -0.92 -17.74
CA ASN A 83 -34.25 -0.45 -19.11
C ASN A 83 -35.06 0.86 -19.28
N SER A 84 -36.15 1.19 -18.57
CA SER A 84 -36.98 2.42 -18.69
C SER A 84 -37.48 2.81 -20.09
N ASP A 85 -36.86 2.35 -21.18
CA ASP A 85 -37.40 2.40 -22.53
C ASP A 85 -38.23 1.13 -22.76
N HIS A 86 -39.42 1.13 -22.16
CA HIS A 86 -40.41 0.08 -22.38
C HIS A 86 -41.66 0.78 -22.86
N ASN A 87 -42.10 0.48 -24.08
CA ASN A 87 -43.37 0.95 -24.61
C ASN A 87 -44.53 0.23 -23.89
N ARG A 88 -44.81 0.63 -22.64
CA ARG A 88 -45.97 0.16 -21.90
C ARG A 88 -47.18 0.95 -22.38
N ALA A 89 -48.20 0.26 -22.86
CA ALA A 89 -49.48 0.87 -23.19
C ALA A 89 -50.05 1.53 -21.93
N ILE A 90 -50.41 2.81 -22.06
CA ILE A 90 -51.19 3.53 -21.06
C ILE A 90 -52.64 3.10 -21.29
N TYR A 91 -53.25 2.46 -20.31
CA TYR A 91 -54.69 2.17 -20.33
C TYR A 91 -55.42 3.34 -19.68
N GLU A 92 -56.51 3.80 -20.30
CA GLU A 92 -57.46 4.77 -19.75
C GLU A 92 -58.35 4.16 -18.66
#